data_AF-A0A399F076-F1
#
_entry.id   AF-A0A399F076-F1
#
_cell.length_a   1.000
_cell.length_b   1.000
_cell.length_c   1.000
_cell.angle_alpha   90.00
_cell.angle_beta   90.00
_cell.angle_gamma   90.00
#
_symmetry.space_group_name_H-M   'P 1'
#
loop_
_entity.id
_entity.type
_entity.pdbx_description
1 polymer ?
#
loop_
_entity_poly.entity_id
_entity_poly.type
_entity_poly.pdbx_seq_one_letter_code
_entity_poly.pdbx_strand_id
1 'polypeptide(L)'
;MTQSRGSLLELLDFRNRRALVLLAAAVGLILAGAAVYGAGMPVWGGSLIFLGTLAVPVGLKWWDDFRRLGVAAFVLSALLMLQGLHFLEHATQMVQYYLLDRPPALSQGFISSLNIEWVHFIWNTVVWVLTVYLLRRGMAGGWGWALLLWMTGHTLEHAYLLARYLQLTQELAALGLPGFGVSQALPGILGRDGWLAESSICGQIPGLTTAPRVTIHFFWNLGETALLLFAAHFNLSRLVQARG
;
A
#
# COMPACT_ATOMS: atom_id res chain seq x y z
N MET A 1 6.73 -37.04 9.47
CA MET A 1 7.03 -35.67 9.02
C MET A 1 6.11 -34.72 9.76
N THR A 2 6.60 -33.99 10.76
CA THR A 2 5.85 -32.95 11.44
C THR A 2 5.52 -31.84 10.45
N GLN A 3 4.25 -31.69 10.08
CA GLN A 3 3.79 -30.52 9.32
C GLN A 3 4.15 -29.28 10.14
N SER A 4 5.11 -28.49 9.65
CA SER A 4 5.35 -27.13 10.12
C SER A 4 4.00 -26.43 10.12
N ARG A 5 3.53 -26.01 11.31
CA ARG A 5 2.44 -25.03 11.39
C ARG A 5 3.00 -23.77 10.76
N GLY A 6 2.65 -23.52 9.49
CA GLY A 6 3.18 -22.40 8.71
C GLY A 6 3.23 -21.13 9.57
N SER A 7 4.39 -20.49 9.64
CA SER A 7 4.59 -19.26 10.41
C SER A 7 4.59 -18.05 9.49
N LEU A 8 4.32 -16.86 10.02
CA LEU A 8 4.45 -15.61 9.26
C LEU A 8 5.88 -15.42 8.73
N LEU A 9 6.87 -15.80 9.53
CA LEU A 9 8.27 -15.76 9.09
C LEU A 9 8.51 -16.68 7.90
N GLU A 10 7.87 -17.86 7.86
CA GLU A 10 7.94 -18.75 6.70
C GLU A 10 7.31 -18.13 5.44
N LEU A 11 6.23 -17.35 5.57
CA LEU A 11 5.63 -16.63 4.44
C LEU A 11 6.49 -15.47 3.93
N LEU A 12 7.38 -14.91 4.77
CA LEU A 12 8.25 -13.78 4.41
C LEU A 12 9.69 -14.20 4.12
N ASP A 13 10.10 -15.41 4.50
CA ASP A 13 11.46 -15.88 4.33
C ASP A 13 11.73 -16.30 2.88
N PHE A 14 12.77 -15.70 2.31
CA PHE A 14 13.27 -16.06 0.99
C PHE A 14 14.12 -17.34 1.01
N ARG A 15 14.30 -18.03 2.15
CA ARG A 15 14.97 -19.34 2.34
C ARG A 15 16.13 -19.59 1.36
N ASN A 16 15.84 -20.27 0.25
CA ASN A 16 16.81 -20.74 -0.75
C ASN A 16 17.16 -19.69 -1.82
N ARG A 17 16.57 -18.50 -1.73
CA ARG A 17 16.68 -17.40 -2.70
C ARG A 17 17.38 -16.18 -2.11
N ARG A 18 17.91 -16.25 -0.88
CA ARG A 18 18.61 -15.12 -0.24
C ARG A 18 19.74 -14.58 -1.09
N ALA A 19 20.59 -15.46 -1.65
CA ALA A 19 21.67 -15.06 -2.55
C ALA A 19 21.13 -14.35 -3.80
N LEU A 20 20.02 -14.84 -4.37
CA LEU A 20 19.38 -14.21 -5.52
C LEU A 20 18.77 -12.84 -5.19
N VAL A 21 18.15 -12.70 -4.01
CA VAL A 21 17.64 -11.41 -3.52
C VAL A 21 18.78 -10.41 -3.35
N LEU A 22 19.88 -10.81 -2.70
CA LEU A 22 21.04 -9.95 -2.51
C LEU A 22 21.70 -9.56 -3.84
N LEU A 23 21.83 -10.50 -4.77
CA LEU A 23 22.33 -10.23 -6.11
C LEU A 23 21.41 -9.26 -6.86
N ALA A 24 20.10 -9.52 -6.86
CA ALA A 24 19.11 -8.65 -7.49
C ALA A 24 19.13 -7.24 -6.87
N ALA A 25 19.21 -7.13 -5.55
CA ALA A 25 19.34 -5.85 -4.86
C ALA A 25 20.62 -5.11 -5.26
N ALA A 26 21.77 -5.79 -5.29
CA ALA A 26 23.05 -5.20 -5.69
C ALA A 26 23.01 -4.71 -7.15
N VAL A 27 22.52 -5.55 -8.07
CA VAL A 27 22.34 -5.19 -9.49
C VAL A 27 21.37 -4.01 -9.62
N GLY A 28 20.24 -4.06 -8.92
CA GLY A 28 19.24 -2.99 -8.89
C GLY A 28 19.81 -1.67 -8.42
N LEU A 29 20.61 -1.66 -7.35
CA LEU A 29 21.25 -0.44 -6.83
C LEU A 29 22.28 0.12 -7.83
N ILE A 30 23.08 -0.74 -8.47
CA ILE A 30 24.06 -0.31 -9.48
C ILE A 30 23.34 0.31 -10.68
N LEU A 31 22.31 -0.37 -11.20
CA LEU A 31 21.54 0.12 -12.35
C LEU A 31 20.77 1.41 -12.03
N ALA A 32 20.10 1.46 -10.87
CA ALA A 32 19.40 2.65 -10.42
C ALA A 32 20.36 3.83 -10.21
N GLY A 33 21.52 3.59 -9.59
CA GLY A 33 22.56 4.61 -9.39
C GLY A 33 23.12 5.12 -10.72
N ALA A 34 23.44 4.23 -11.66
CA ALA A 34 23.91 4.60 -12.98
C ALA A 34 22.86 5.41 -13.76
N ALA A 35 21.58 5.04 -13.67
CA ALA A 35 20.50 5.78 -14.31
C ALA A 35 20.32 7.18 -13.68
N VAL A 36 20.29 7.27 -12.35
CA VAL A 36 20.06 8.54 -11.64
C VAL A 36 21.25 9.49 -11.79
N TYR A 37 22.47 9.03 -11.50
CA TYR A 37 23.66 9.88 -11.49
C TYR A 37 24.35 9.99 -12.85
N GLY A 38 24.28 8.93 -13.68
CA GLY A 38 24.94 8.89 -14.98
C GLY A 38 24.06 9.41 -16.12
N ALA A 39 22.75 9.18 -16.07
CA ALA A 39 21.80 9.58 -17.12
C ALA A 39 20.82 10.67 -16.69
N GLY A 40 20.96 11.22 -15.47
CA GLY A 40 20.08 12.27 -14.95
C GLY A 40 18.63 11.82 -14.71
N MET A 41 18.39 10.52 -14.56
CA MET A 41 17.05 10.00 -14.30
C MET A 41 16.53 10.50 -12.94
N PRO A 42 15.26 10.89 -12.82
CA PRO A 42 14.66 11.19 -11.52
C PRO A 42 14.75 10.00 -10.56
N VAL A 43 14.87 10.27 -9.26
CA VAL A 43 15.01 9.23 -8.21
C VAL A 43 13.88 8.19 -8.28
N TRP A 44 12.64 8.60 -8.59
CA TRP A 44 11.52 7.66 -8.72
C TRP A 44 11.73 6.63 -9.85
N GLY A 45 12.40 7.01 -10.94
CA GLY A 45 12.75 6.09 -12.01
C GLY A 45 13.80 5.07 -11.55
N GLY A 46 14.78 5.52 -10.76
CA GLY A 46 15.73 4.64 -10.07
C GLY A 46 15.05 3.65 -9.12
N SER A 47 14.06 4.10 -8.34
CA SER A 47 13.25 3.23 -7.47
C SER A 47 12.54 2.13 -8.26
N LEU A 48 11.95 2.45 -9.42
CA LEU A 48 11.30 1.46 -10.28
C LEU A 48 12.28 0.44 -10.84
N ILE A 49 13.48 0.85 -11.24
CA ILE A 49 14.54 -0.06 -11.67
C ILE A 49 14.90 -1.02 -10.52
N PHE A 50 15.17 -0.49 -9.33
CA PHE A 50 15.49 -1.29 -8.16
C PHE A 50 14.39 -2.29 -7.82
N LEU A 51 13.14 -1.85 -7.72
CA LEU A 51 12.00 -2.73 -7.44
C LEU A 51 11.77 -3.75 -8.56
N GLY A 52 11.96 -3.35 -9.82
CA GLY A 52 11.87 -4.24 -10.98
C GLY A 52 12.89 -5.39 -10.91
N THR A 53 14.12 -5.12 -10.46
CA THR A 53 15.10 -6.19 -10.25
C THR A 53 14.70 -7.13 -9.10
N LEU A 54 14.13 -6.61 -8.01
CA LEU A 54 13.64 -7.42 -6.90
C LEU A 54 12.38 -8.24 -7.25
N ALA A 55 11.60 -7.81 -8.24
CA ALA A 55 10.40 -8.52 -8.66
C ALA A 55 10.69 -9.97 -9.11
N VAL A 56 11.89 -10.25 -9.63
CA VAL A 56 12.29 -11.60 -10.06
C VAL A 56 12.35 -12.58 -8.88
N PRO A 57 13.22 -12.40 -7.86
CA PRO A 57 13.24 -13.32 -6.72
C PRO A 57 11.93 -13.32 -5.93
N VAL A 58 11.19 -12.21 -5.88
CA VAL A 58 9.87 -12.12 -5.24
C VAL A 58 8.84 -13.00 -5.97
N GLY A 59 8.73 -12.88 -7.29
CA GLY A 59 7.82 -13.69 -8.09
C GLY A 59 8.13 -15.18 -8.01
N LEU A 60 9.42 -15.55 -8.02
CA LEU A 60 9.84 -16.93 -7.84
C LEU A 60 9.52 -17.47 -6.44
N LYS A 61 9.66 -16.64 -5.39
CA LYS A 61 9.26 -17.00 -4.03
C LYS A 61 7.75 -17.20 -3.93
N TRP A 62 6.95 -16.33 -4.54
CA TRP A 62 5.49 -16.48 -4.56
C TRP A 62 5.03 -17.71 -5.33
N TRP A 63 5.74 -18.06 -6.40
CA TRP A 63 5.49 -19.32 -7.11
C TRP A 63 5.76 -20.55 -6.23
N ASP A 64 6.82 -20.52 -5.43
CA ASP A 64 7.09 -21.58 -4.46
C ASP A 64 5.99 -21.68 -3.39
N ASP A 65 5.52 -20.55 -2.86
CA ASP A 65 4.41 -20.50 -1.90
C ASP A 65 3.13 -21.07 -2.50
N PHE A 66 2.78 -20.66 -3.72
CA PHE A 66 1.61 -21.17 -4.43
C PHE A 66 1.69 -22.70 -4.55
N ARG A 67 2.84 -23.23 -4.98
CA ARG A 67 3.04 -24.68 -5.15
C ARG A 67 3.04 -25.45 -3.83
N ARG A 68 3.54 -24.88 -2.74
CA ARG A 68 3.74 -25.57 -1.45
C ARG A 68 2.56 -25.42 -0.50
N LEU A 69 2.02 -24.21 -0.42
CA LEU A 69 1.04 -23.78 0.59
C LEU A 69 -0.34 -23.49 -0.03
N GLY A 70 -0.44 -23.44 -1.36
CA GLY A 70 -1.69 -23.20 -2.08
C GLY A 70 -2.01 -21.72 -2.30
N VAL A 71 -3.07 -21.46 -3.06
CA VAL A 71 -3.47 -20.10 -3.51
C VAL A 71 -3.68 -19.14 -2.35
N ALA A 72 -4.37 -19.56 -1.28
CA ALA A 72 -4.71 -18.66 -0.18
C ALA A 72 -3.47 -18.15 0.56
N ALA A 73 -2.51 -19.03 0.83
CA ALA A 73 -1.25 -18.67 1.46
C ALA A 73 -0.37 -17.81 0.53
N PHE A 74 -0.35 -18.11 -0.77
CA PHE A 74 0.30 -17.24 -1.77
C PHE A 74 -0.30 -15.83 -1.78
N VAL A 75 -1.63 -15.70 -1.85
CA VAL A 75 -2.33 -14.41 -1.84
C VAL A 75 -1.99 -13.64 -0.56
N LEU A 76 -2.01 -14.31 0.60
CA LEU A 76 -1.63 -13.69 1.86
C LEU A 76 -0.16 -13.21 1.86
N SER A 77 0.78 -14.02 1.36
CA SER A 77 2.20 -13.63 1.25
C SER A 77 2.37 -12.41 0.34
N ALA A 78 1.71 -12.41 -0.82
CA ALA A 78 1.74 -11.30 -1.76
C ALA A 78 1.15 -10.02 -1.15
N LEU A 79 -0.01 -10.14 -0.48
CA LEU A 79 -0.67 -9.02 0.17
C LEU A 79 0.19 -8.43 1.29
N LEU A 80 0.79 -9.26 2.16
CA LEU A 80 1.69 -8.80 3.22
C LEU A 80 2.89 -8.02 2.66
N MET A 81 3.52 -8.54 1.61
CA MET A 81 4.71 -7.90 1.02
C MET A 81 4.36 -6.61 0.29
N LEU A 82 3.33 -6.61 -0.54
CA LEU A 82 2.97 -5.44 -1.34
C LEU A 82 2.31 -4.35 -0.48
N GLN A 83 1.44 -4.70 0.47
CA GLN A 83 0.90 -3.73 1.43
C GLN A 83 2.01 -3.16 2.32
N GLY A 84 2.98 -3.98 2.72
CA GLY A 84 4.16 -3.52 3.45
C GLY A 84 4.99 -2.51 2.63
N LEU A 85 5.22 -2.78 1.34
CA LEU A 85 5.91 -1.84 0.44
C LEU A 85 5.10 -0.54 0.27
N HIS A 86 3.78 -0.64 0.10
CA HIS A 86 2.90 0.53 0.00
C HIS A 86 2.92 1.36 1.28
N PHE A 87 2.90 0.73 2.46
CA PHE A 87 3.05 1.43 3.73
C PHE A 87 4.41 2.14 3.85
N LEU A 88 5.51 1.52 3.39
CA LEU A 88 6.83 2.15 3.41
C LEU A 88 6.92 3.38 2.49
N GLU A 89 6.20 3.37 1.37
CA GLU A 89 6.03 4.55 0.52
C GLU A 89 5.39 5.70 1.31
N HIS A 90 4.30 5.44 2.02
CA HIS A 90 3.64 6.46 2.85
C HIS A 90 4.45 6.86 4.09
N ALA A 91 5.22 5.94 4.69
CA ALA A 91 6.17 6.30 5.73
C ALA A 91 7.24 7.26 5.20
N THR A 92 7.68 7.07 3.96
CA THR A 92 8.59 8.00 3.28
C THR A 92 7.93 9.35 3.05
N GLN A 93 6.64 9.40 2.69
CA GLN A 93 5.87 10.65 2.59
C GLN A 93 5.81 11.39 3.92
N MET A 94 5.64 10.68 5.04
CA MET A 94 5.67 11.29 6.37
C MET A 94 7.03 11.88 6.72
N VAL A 95 8.13 11.20 6.37
CA VAL A 95 9.49 11.74 6.53
C VAL A 95 9.67 12.98 5.66
N GLN A 96 9.26 12.92 4.39
CA GLN A 96 9.33 14.07 3.48
C GLN A 96 8.55 15.28 4.03
N TYR A 97 7.36 15.05 4.56
CA TYR A 97 6.50 16.12 5.06
C TYR A 97 6.96 16.70 6.41
N TYR A 98 7.26 15.86 7.41
CA TYR A 98 7.54 16.31 8.77
C TYR A 98 9.02 16.53 9.09
N LEU A 99 9.93 15.82 8.43
CA LEU A 99 11.37 15.90 8.74
C LEU A 99 12.15 16.67 7.68
N LEU A 100 11.66 16.71 6.43
CA LEU A 100 12.30 17.42 5.33
C LEU A 100 11.52 18.67 4.89
N ASP A 101 10.47 19.03 5.64
CA ASP A 101 9.61 20.21 5.42
C ASP A 101 9.11 20.35 3.97
N ARG A 102 8.91 19.22 3.27
CA ARG A 102 8.37 19.25 1.91
C ARG A 102 6.88 19.58 1.99
N PRO A 103 6.35 20.45 1.12
CA PRO A 103 4.91 20.67 1.06
C PRO A 103 4.19 19.35 0.72
N PRO A 104 2.91 19.18 1.10
CA PRO A 104 2.16 17.94 0.85
C PRO A 104 2.21 17.51 -0.61
N ALA A 105 2.09 18.48 -1.53
CA ALA A 105 2.15 18.27 -2.98
C ALA A 105 3.46 17.61 -3.46
N LEU A 106 4.57 17.79 -2.74
CA LEU A 106 5.89 17.23 -3.08
C LEU A 106 6.29 16.05 -2.19
N SER A 107 5.47 15.71 -1.19
CA SER A 107 5.70 14.57 -0.30
C SER A 107 5.10 13.32 -0.94
N GLN A 108 5.71 12.87 -2.04
CA GLN A 108 5.15 11.85 -2.92
C GLN A 108 5.73 10.44 -2.73
N GLY A 109 6.63 10.23 -1.77
CA GLY A 109 7.29 8.95 -1.52
C GLY A 109 8.48 8.71 -2.47
N PHE A 110 8.87 7.45 -2.68
CA PHE A 110 9.96 7.06 -3.56
C PHE A 110 9.49 6.57 -4.95
N ILE A 111 8.19 6.39 -5.19
CA ILE A 111 7.57 6.10 -6.51
C ILE A 111 6.56 7.20 -6.89
N SER A 112 7.07 8.43 -6.98
CA SER A 112 6.27 9.65 -7.12
C SER A 112 5.29 9.68 -8.32
N SER A 113 5.61 9.00 -9.43
CA SER A 113 4.75 9.00 -10.64
C SER A 113 3.51 8.12 -10.54
N LEU A 114 3.49 7.13 -9.66
CA LEU A 114 2.32 6.28 -9.41
C LEU A 114 1.39 6.88 -8.35
N ASN A 115 1.74 8.06 -7.84
CA ASN A 115 1.09 8.68 -6.71
C ASN A 115 -0.15 9.49 -7.12
N ILE A 116 -1.06 8.87 -7.88
CA ILE A 116 -2.30 9.49 -8.35
C ILE A 116 -3.53 8.80 -7.75
N GLU A 117 -4.64 9.50 -7.61
CA GLU A 117 -5.85 8.97 -6.95
C GLU A 117 -6.38 7.68 -7.60
N TRP A 118 -6.25 7.54 -8.92
CA TRP A 118 -6.60 6.30 -9.63
C TRP A 118 -5.82 5.08 -9.13
N VAL A 119 -4.51 5.21 -8.95
CA VAL A 119 -3.66 4.11 -8.50
C VAL A 119 -4.04 3.70 -7.10
N HIS A 120 -4.25 4.67 -6.19
CA HIS A 120 -4.66 4.37 -4.82
C HIS A 120 -6.04 3.74 -4.77
N PHE A 121 -7.01 4.22 -5.55
CA PHE A 121 -8.35 3.63 -5.61
C PHE A 121 -8.31 2.18 -6.10
N ILE A 122 -7.59 1.91 -7.19
CA ILE A 122 -7.43 0.54 -7.73
C ILE A 122 -6.72 -0.34 -6.71
N TRP A 123 -5.63 0.15 -6.12
CA TRP A 123 -4.87 -0.57 -5.09
C TRP A 123 -5.76 -0.98 -3.91
N ASN A 124 -6.45 -0.02 -3.30
CA ASN A 124 -7.35 -0.26 -2.17
C ASN A 124 -8.48 -1.23 -2.52
N THR A 125 -9.06 -1.09 -3.72
CA THR A 125 -10.11 -2.01 -4.19
C THR A 125 -9.57 -3.44 -4.34
N VAL A 126 -8.40 -3.63 -4.94
CA VAL A 126 -7.78 -4.95 -5.09
C VAL A 126 -7.46 -5.56 -3.72
N VAL A 127 -6.85 -4.78 -2.83
CA VAL A 127 -6.52 -5.20 -1.46
C VAL A 127 -7.78 -5.60 -0.68
N TRP A 128 -8.87 -4.83 -0.81
CA TRP A 128 -10.15 -5.15 -0.21
C TRP A 128 -10.74 -6.47 -0.75
N VAL A 129 -10.76 -6.66 -2.08
CA VAL A 129 -11.25 -7.90 -2.71
C VAL A 129 -10.42 -9.12 -2.27
N LEU A 130 -9.08 -9.00 -2.27
CA LEU A 130 -8.19 -10.08 -1.83
C LEU A 130 -8.40 -10.40 -0.34
N THR A 131 -8.70 -9.40 0.48
CA THR A 131 -9.04 -9.59 1.89
C THR A 131 -10.36 -10.35 2.05
N VAL A 132 -11.42 -9.97 1.31
CA VAL A 132 -12.68 -10.74 1.29
C VAL A 132 -12.44 -12.19 0.88
N TYR A 133 -11.59 -12.42 -0.13
CA TYR A 133 -11.18 -13.76 -0.53
C TYR A 133 -10.50 -14.51 0.64
N LEU A 134 -9.51 -13.90 1.31
CA LEU A 134 -8.81 -14.54 2.43
C LEU A 134 -9.75 -14.84 3.62
N LEU A 135 -10.72 -13.96 3.91
CA LEU A 135 -11.75 -14.21 4.92
C LEU A 135 -12.54 -15.48 4.59
N ARG A 136 -13.01 -15.61 3.34
CA ARG A 136 -13.72 -16.80 2.85
C ARG A 136 -12.87 -18.08 2.88
N ARG A 137 -11.54 -17.96 2.85
CA ARG A 137 -10.61 -19.09 2.89
C ARG A 137 -10.12 -19.46 4.31
N GLY A 138 -10.69 -18.86 5.34
CA GLY A 138 -10.42 -19.23 6.73
C GLY A 138 -9.86 -18.12 7.61
N MET A 139 -9.74 -16.90 7.09
CA MET A 139 -9.30 -15.72 7.86
C MET A 139 -10.46 -14.97 8.56
N ALA A 140 -11.68 -15.54 8.59
CA ALA A 140 -12.89 -14.91 9.16
C ALA A 140 -12.95 -14.85 10.71
N GLY A 141 -11.82 -14.67 11.39
CA GLY A 141 -11.77 -14.40 12.84
C GLY A 141 -12.00 -12.92 13.17
N GLY A 142 -12.03 -12.57 14.48
CA GLY A 142 -12.24 -11.18 14.92
C GLY A 142 -11.29 -10.17 14.27
N TRP A 143 -10.00 -10.51 14.16
CA TRP A 143 -9.00 -9.69 13.47
C TRP A 143 -9.23 -9.57 11.96
N GLY A 144 -9.74 -10.61 11.31
CA GLY A 144 -10.08 -10.56 9.88
C GLY A 144 -11.27 -9.66 9.59
N TRP A 145 -12.29 -9.67 10.47
CA TRP A 145 -13.42 -8.74 10.37
C TRP A 145 -13.02 -7.30 10.68
N ALA A 146 -12.18 -7.09 11.70
CA ALA A 146 -11.62 -5.77 12.00
C ALA A 146 -10.82 -5.22 10.82
N LEU A 147 -9.98 -6.06 10.18
CA LEU A 147 -9.27 -5.72 8.96
C LEU A 147 -10.22 -5.31 7.83
N LEU A 148 -11.26 -6.13 7.57
CA LEU A 148 -12.22 -5.83 6.51
C LEU A 148 -12.95 -4.50 6.75
N LEU A 149 -13.37 -4.23 7.99
CA LEU A 149 -14.02 -2.97 8.34
C LEU A 149 -13.10 -1.78 8.09
N TRP A 150 -11.84 -1.87 8.52
CA TRP A 150 -10.84 -0.83 8.34
C TRP A 150 -10.54 -0.56 6.85
N MET A 151 -10.28 -1.63 6.08
CA MET A 151 -10.05 -1.54 4.63
C MET A 151 -11.26 -1.01 3.88
N THR A 152 -12.48 -1.33 4.32
CA THR A 152 -13.71 -0.77 3.75
C THR A 152 -13.75 0.75 3.96
N GLY A 153 -13.46 1.22 5.19
CA GLY A 153 -13.37 2.65 5.48
C GLY A 153 -12.33 3.36 4.61
N HIS A 154 -11.13 2.79 4.50
CA HIS A 154 -10.07 3.35 3.66
C HIS A 154 -10.40 3.32 2.15
N THR A 155 -11.07 2.28 1.68
CA THR A 155 -11.53 2.19 0.28
C THR A 155 -12.59 3.26 -0.01
N LEU A 156 -13.49 3.53 0.93
CA LEU A 156 -14.49 4.60 0.82
C LEU A 156 -13.85 6.00 0.81
N GLU A 157 -12.81 6.21 1.63
CA GLU A 157 -11.98 7.42 1.59
C GLU A 157 -11.44 7.66 0.17
N HIS A 158 -10.87 6.64 -0.47
CA HIS A 158 -10.36 6.75 -1.85
C HIS A 158 -11.43 6.87 -2.91
N ALA A 159 -12.60 6.23 -2.73
CA ALA A 159 -13.72 6.42 -3.64
C ALA A 159 -14.17 7.89 -3.63
N TYR A 160 -14.25 8.50 -2.45
CA TYR A 160 -14.56 9.93 -2.31
C TYR A 160 -13.49 10.83 -2.93
N LEU A 161 -12.21 10.58 -2.62
CA LEU A 161 -11.09 11.34 -3.19
C LEU A 161 -11.06 11.25 -4.71
N LEU A 162 -11.30 10.07 -5.29
CA LEU A 162 -11.36 9.90 -6.74
C LEU A 162 -12.53 10.69 -7.34
N ALA A 163 -13.70 10.67 -6.70
CA ALA A 163 -14.84 11.47 -7.16
C ALA A 163 -14.52 12.97 -7.15
N ARG A 164 -13.89 13.47 -6.08
CA ARG A 164 -13.44 14.87 -5.99
C ARG A 164 -12.37 15.21 -7.02
N TYR A 165 -11.42 14.31 -7.25
CA TYR A 165 -10.40 14.47 -8.28
C TYR A 165 -11.01 14.60 -9.68
N LEU A 166 -11.98 13.74 -10.02
CA LEU A 166 -12.66 13.79 -11.31
C LEU A 166 -13.49 15.07 -11.46
N GLN A 167 -14.19 15.49 -10.41
CA GLN A 167 -14.94 16.75 -10.40
C GLN A 167 -14.03 17.96 -10.65
N LEU A 168 -12.95 18.10 -9.88
CA LEU A 168 -12.03 19.22 -10.02
C LEU A 168 -11.37 19.22 -11.41
N THR A 169 -11.00 18.05 -11.92
CA THR A 169 -10.42 17.92 -13.27
C THR A 169 -11.39 18.42 -14.34
N GLN A 170 -12.69 18.13 -14.20
CA GLN A 170 -13.72 18.63 -15.12
C GLN A 170 -13.92 20.14 -15.00
N GLU A 171 -13.94 20.69 -13.78
CA GLU A 171 -14.07 22.13 -13.53
C GLU A 171 -12.90 22.93 -14.13
N LEU A 172 -11.66 22.44 -13.95
CA LEU A 172 -10.47 23.05 -14.54
C LEU A 172 -10.49 22.99 -16.08
N ALA A 173 -10.89 21.86 -16.64
CA ALA A 173 -11.03 21.70 -18.08
C ALA A 173 -12.08 22.68 -18.66
N ALA A 174 -13.19 22.90 -17.95
CA ALA A 174 -14.21 23.86 -18.35
C ALA A 174 -13.70 25.32 -18.34
N LEU A 175 -12.71 25.62 -17.50
CA LEU A 175 -12.02 26.93 -17.45
C LEU A 175 -10.85 27.04 -18.44
N GLY A 176 -10.58 26.01 -19.25
CA GLY A 176 -9.44 25.96 -20.16
C GLY A 176 -8.08 25.87 -19.45
N LEU A 177 -8.07 25.48 -18.18
CA LEU A 177 -6.85 25.31 -17.38
C LEU A 177 -6.30 23.89 -17.56
N PRO A 178 -4.97 23.72 -17.56
CA PRO A 178 -4.38 22.39 -17.59
C PRO A 178 -4.76 21.58 -16.35
N GLY A 179 -4.90 20.27 -16.51
CA GLY A 179 -5.20 19.35 -15.41
C GLY A 179 -4.16 19.45 -14.28
N PHE A 180 -4.59 19.24 -13.04
CA PHE A 180 -3.72 19.29 -11.87
C PHE A 180 -2.70 18.14 -11.92
N GLY A 181 -1.41 18.47 -12.01
CA GLY A 181 -0.32 17.48 -11.96
C GLY A 181 -0.11 16.85 -10.58
N VAL A 182 -0.85 17.30 -9.55
CA VAL A 182 -0.68 16.84 -8.16
C VAL A 182 -2.05 16.61 -7.51
N SER A 183 -2.64 15.45 -7.76
CA SER A 183 -3.96 15.04 -7.23
C SER A 183 -3.95 14.65 -5.75
N GLN A 184 -2.76 14.45 -5.20
CA GLN A 184 -2.50 13.99 -3.83
C GLN A 184 -2.81 14.97 -2.69
N ALA A 185 -3.21 16.20 -3.00
CA ALA A 185 -3.47 17.22 -1.98
C ALA A 185 -4.97 17.44 -1.68
N LEU A 186 -5.87 16.74 -2.40
CA LEU A 186 -7.30 16.95 -2.19
C LEU A 186 -7.76 16.45 -0.83
N PRO A 187 -8.55 17.24 -0.08
CA PRO A 187 -9.13 16.79 1.17
C PRO A 187 -10.05 15.58 0.93
N GLY A 188 -10.00 14.63 1.86
CA GLY A 188 -10.80 13.41 1.78
C GLY A 188 -12.07 13.50 2.62
N ILE A 189 -12.56 12.34 3.09
CA ILE A 189 -13.65 12.32 4.06
C ILE A 189 -13.12 12.76 5.42
N LEU A 190 -11.96 12.22 5.80
CA LEU A 190 -11.23 12.56 7.00
C LEU A 190 -10.13 13.61 6.71
N GLY A 191 -9.56 14.14 7.79
CA GLY A 191 -8.48 15.12 7.73
C GLY A 191 -8.94 16.56 7.63
N ARG A 192 -7.95 17.46 7.69
CA ARG A 192 -8.13 18.90 7.55
C ARG A 192 -8.79 19.21 6.22
N ASP A 193 -9.78 20.09 6.26
CA ASP A 193 -10.59 20.52 5.12
C ASP A 193 -11.36 19.38 4.44
N GLY A 194 -11.43 18.20 5.07
CA GLY A 194 -12.19 17.05 4.58
C GLY A 194 -13.69 17.20 4.85
N TRP A 195 -14.48 16.32 4.24
CA TRP A 195 -15.95 16.37 4.34
C TRP A 195 -16.45 16.43 5.80
N LEU A 196 -15.89 15.64 6.71
CA LEU A 196 -16.30 15.67 8.12
C LEU A 196 -15.89 16.97 8.83
N ALA A 197 -14.74 17.56 8.46
CA ALA A 197 -14.25 18.81 9.03
C ALA A 197 -15.18 19.99 8.69
N GLU A 198 -15.73 19.97 7.48
CA GLU A 198 -16.67 20.98 6.97
C GLU A 198 -18.13 20.71 7.37
N SER A 199 -18.43 19.49 7.82
CA SER A 199 -19.78 19.10 8.23
C SER A 199 -20.17 19.71 9.57
N SER A 200 -21.46 20.04 9.72
CA SER A 200 -22.05 20.44 11.01
C SER A 200 -22.17 19.28 12.03
N ILE A 201 -21.85 18.05 11.62
CA ILE A 201 -22.07 16.83 12.42
C ILE A 201 -20.92 16.61 13.41
N CYS A 202 -19.68 16.72 12.95
CA CYS A 202 -18.49 16.36 13.73
C CYS A 202 -17.55 17.53 14.02
N GLY A 203 -17.57 18.59 13.20
CA GLY A 203 -16.70 19.76 13.38
C GLY A 203 -15.19 19.40 13.46
N GLN A 204 -14.46 20.14 14.29
CA GLN A 204 -13.01 19.97 14.46
C GLN A 204 -12.67 18.99 15.60
N ILE A 205 -12.43 17.74 15.24
CA ILE A 205 -11.93 16.68 16.11
C ILE A 205 -10.39 16.63 15.97
N PRO A 206 -9.63 16.91 17.03
CA PRO A 206 -8.17 16.87 16.99
C PRO A 206 -7.64 15.56 16.44
N GLY A 207 -6.76 15.63 15.44
CA GLY A 207 -6.12 14.47 14.82
C GLY A 207 -6.97 13.76 13.75
N LEU A 208 -8.30 13.80 13.85
CA LEU A 208 -9.20 13.15 12.88
C LEU A 208 -9.63 14.09 11.76
N THR A 209 -10.03 15.32 12.08
CA THR A 209 -10.47 16.33 11.10
C THR A 209 -9.56 17.56 11.07
N THR A 210 -8.47 17.57 11.85
CA THR A 210 -7.48 18.67 11.86
C THR A 210 -6.10 18.27 11.35
N ALA A 211 -5.80 16.97 11.26
CA ALA A 211 -4.54 16.46 10.72
C ALA A 211 -4.51 16.58 9.19
N PRO A 212 -3.37 16.86 8.57
CA PRO A 212 -3.28 16.92 7.12
C PRO A 212 -3.52 15.54 6.50
N ARG A 213 -4.00 15.52 5.26
CA ARG A 213 -4.32 14.28 4.51
C ARG A 213 -3.19 13.25 4.54
N VAL A 214 -1.93 13.68 4.36
CA VAL A 214 -0.76 12.78 4.39
C VAL A 214 -0.69 11.96 5.68
N THR A 215 -1.06 12.57 6.81
CA THR A 215 -1.09 11.91 8.11
C THR A 215 -2.25 10.94 8.24
N ILE A 216 -3.45 11.36 7.85
CA ILE A 216 -4.64 10.49 7.85
C ILE A 216 -4.40 9.26 6.99
N HIS A 217 -3.87 9.47 5.79
CA HIS A 217 -3.59 8.41 4.84
C HIS A 217 -2.48 7.46 5.32
N PHE A 218 -1.45 7.98 6.01
CA PHE A 218 -0.47 7.15 6.71
C PHE A 218 -1.14 6.26 7.78
N PHE A 219 -2.03 6.80 8.61
CA PHE A 219 -2.70 6.02 9.65
C PHE A 219 -3.64 4.96 9.08
N TRP A 220 -4.33 5.25 7.98
CA TRP A 220 -5.07 4.23 7.24
C TRP A 220 -4.17 3.05 6.86
N ASN A 221 -3.05 3.31 6.19
CA ASN A 221 -2.11 2.27 5.77
C ASN A 221 -1.43 1.53 6.93
N LEU A 222 -1.13 2.24 8.03
CA LEU A 222 -0.60 1.64 9.26
C LEU A 222 -1.62 0.65 9.85
N GLY A 223 -2.88 1.07 9.96
CA GLY A 223 -3.97 0.23 10.46
C GLY A 223 -4.19 -1.00 9.58
N GLU A 224 -4.19 -0.85 8.25
CA GLU A 224 -4.30 -1.97 7.32
C GLU A 224 -3.16 -2.97 7.50
N THR A 225 -1.92 -2.48 7.58
CA THR A 225 -0.73 -3.32 7.74
C THR A 225 -0.75 -4.05 9.08
N ALA A 226 -1.06 -3.36 10.17
CA ALA A 226 -1.13 -3.95 11.50
C ALA A 226 -2.24 -5.00 11.59
N LEU A 227 -3.46 -4.67 11.15
CA LEU A 227 -4.59 -5.59 11.18
C LEU A 227 -4.37 -6.79 10.25
N LEU A 228 -3.71 -6.60 9.11
CA LEU A 228 -3.33 -7.70 8.21
C LEU A 228 -2.34 -8.65 8.89
N LEU A 229 -1.32 -8.12 9.56
CA LEU A 229 -0.36 -8.93 10.33
C LEU A 229 -1.05 -9.71 11.45
N PHE A 230 -1.95 -9.09 12.21
CA PHE A 230 -2.71 -9.77 13.25
C PHE A 230 -3.64 -10.84 12.67
N ALA A 231 -4.45 -10.49 11.66
CA ALA A 231 -5.35 -11.43 11.01
C ALA A 231 -4.60 -12.65 10.46
N ALA A 232 -3.45 -12.42 9.82
CA ALA A 232 -2.57 -13.46 9.33
C ALA A 232 -1.99 -14.31 10.47
N HIS A 233 -1.44 -13.69 11.52
CA HIS A 233 -0.87 -14.41 12.67
C HIS A 233 -1.86 -15.40 13.28
N PHE A 234 -3.11 -14.96 13.51
CA PHE A 234 -4.11 -15.78 14.20
C PHE A 234 -4.81 -16.81 13.31
N ASN A 235 -4.77 -16.68 11.98
CA ASN A 235 -5.54 -17.54 11.07
C ASN A 235 -4.70 -18.28 10.03
N LEU A 236 -3.38 -18.10 9.98
CA LEU A 236 -2.51 -18.73 8.99
C LEU A 236 -2.63 -20.26 8.95
N SER A 237 -2.72 -20.90 10.12
CA SER A 237 -2.89 -22.35 10.20
C SER A 237 -4.17 -22.83 9.51
N ARG A 238 -5.27 -22.08 9.65
CA ARG A 238 -6.56 -22.38 8.99
C ARG A 238 -6.46 -22.18 7.49
N LEU A 239 -5.82 -21.10 7.04
CA LEU A 239 -5.61 -20.81 5.61
C LEU A 239 -4.78 -21.89 4.91
N VAL A 240 -3.74 -22.41 5.57
CA VAL A 240 -2.88 -23.48 5.01
C VAL A 240 -3.58 -24.84 5.02
N GLN A 241 -4.44 -25.10 6.02
CA GLN A 241 -5.20 -26.35 6.12
C GLN A 241 -6.41 -26.39 5.17
N ALA A 242 -7.00 -25.25 4.84
CA ALA A 242 -8.14 -25.10 3.93
C ALA A 242 -7.77 -25.34 2.46
N ARG A 243 -6.85 -26.28 2.17
CA ARG A 243 -6.47 -26.72 0.82
C ARG A 243 -7.74 -27.03 0.03
N GLY A 244 -8.15 -26.07 -0.79
CA GLY A 244 -9.12 -26.26 -1.87
C GLY A 244 -8.38 -26.67 -3.12
#